data_AF-A0AAU3TAN7-F1
#
_entry.id   AF-A0AAU3TAN7-F1
#
_cell.length_a   1.000
_cell.length_b   1.000
_cell.length_c   1.000
_cell.angle_alpha   90.00
_cell.angle_beta   90.00
_cell.angle_gamma   90.00
#
_symmetry.space_group_name_H-M   'P 1'
#
loop_
_entity.id
_entity.type
_entity.pdbx_description
1 polymer ?
#
loop_
_entity_poly.entity_id
_entity_poly.type
_entity_poly.pdbx_seq_one_letter_code
_entity_poly.pdbx_strand_id
1 'polypeptide(L)'
;MSPRHNRPRGGGNPADRPEAGSGSGSGSGSGGLDRFGLERTEEYQGEEWKVRHVAGASAVGKRYRCPGCDQEIPSGTPHLVAWPEYGGVDDRRHWHKACWNAKDRRTSRVQRSRNAPKY
;
A
#
# COMPACT_ATOMS: atom_id res chain seq x y z
N MET A 1 23.66 5.15 -20.46
CA MET A 1 22.45 4.34 -20.22
C MET A 1 22.83 3.14 -19.35
N SER A 2 22.43 3.12 -18.08
CA SER A 2 22.80 2.04 -17.15
C SER A 2 21.69 0.97 -17.10
N PRO A 3 21.99 -0.33 -17.29
CA PRO A 3 21.00 -1.40 -17.15
C PRO A 3 20.70 -1.62 -15.66
N ARG A 4 19.42 -1.52 -15.27
CA ARG A 4 19.00 -1.85 -13.90
C ARG A 4 18.88 -3.36 -13.78
N HIS A 5 19.96 -4.01 -13.33
CA HIS A 5 19.94 -5.41 -12.98
C HIS A 5 19.06 -5.65 -11.74
N ASN A 6 18.00 -6.42 -11.92
CA ASN A 6 17.20 -7.03 -10.86
C ASN A 6 17.87 -8.34 -10.44
N ARG A 7 18.34 -8.46 -9.19
CA ARG A 7 18.94 -9.70 -8.67
C ARG A 7 18.06 -10.29 -7.56
N PRO A 8 17.59 -11.55 -7.66
CA PRO A 8 16.85 -12.22 -6.60
C PRO A 8 17.79 -12.77 -5.50
N ARG A 9 17.19 -13.07 -4.34
CA ARG A 9 17.82 -13.45 -3.06
C ARG A 9 18.52 -14.82 -3.09
N GLY A 10 19.60 -14.96 -2.31
CA GLY A 10 20.14 -16.25 -1.86
C GLY A 10 21.35 -16.17 -0.92
N GLY A 11 21.19 -16.65 0.32
CA GLY A 11 22.14 -17.50 1.07
C GLY A 11 23.37 -16.91 1.81
N GLY A 12 23.42 -17.11 3.14
CA GLY A 12 24.62 -17.15 4.02
C GLY A 12 24.65 -16.07 5.12
N ASN A 13 25.06 -16.26 6.38
CA ASN A 13 25.42 -17.40 7.27
C ASN A 13 25.18 -16.92 8.73
N PRO A 14 24.87 -17.81 9.70
CA PRO A 14 24.59 -17.43 11.09
C PRO A 14 25.88 -17.40 11.91
N ALA A 15 26.62 -16.30 11.86
CA ALA A 15 27.75 -16.08 12.74
C ALA A 15 27.96 -14.58 12.92
N ASP A 16 27.24 -13.99 13.89
CA ASP A 16 27.75 -12.93 14.76
C ASP A 16 26.63 -12.56 15.75
N ARG A 17 26.77 -13.06 16.97
CA ARG A 17 25.90 -12.75 18.10
C ARG A 17 26.76 -12.02 19.12
N PRO A 18 26.42 -10.79 19.51
CA PRO A 18 26.81 -10.27 20.81
C PRO A 18 25.58 -10.21 21.73
N GLU A 19 25.72 -10.80 22.90
CA GLU A 19 24.86 -10.58 24.06
C GLU A 19 25.18 -9.23 24.70
N ALA A 20 24.15 -8.42 24.96
CA ALA A 20 24.13 -7.46 26.07
C ALA A 20 22.72 -6.86 26.24
N GLY A 21 22.20 -6.89 27.48
CA GLY A 21 21.26 -5.87 27.96
C GLY A 21 19.90 -6.37 28.42
N SER A 22 19.84 -6.95 29.61
CA SER A 22 18.63 -6.96 30.44
C SER A 22 18.21 -5.52 30.73
N GLY A 23 17.04 -5.12 30.22
CA GLY A 23 16.41 -3.83 30.51
C GLY A 23 14.94 -4.03 30.80
N SER A 24 14.62 -4.37 32.05
CA SER A 24 13.26 -4.33 32.58
C SER A 24 12.82 -2.87 32.70
N GLY A 25 11.89 -2.45 31.86
CA GLY A 25 11.26 -1.13 31.90
C GLY A 25 9.79 -1.26 31.56
N SER A 26 8.98 -1.52 32.60
CA SER A 26 7.53 -1.59 32.53
C SER A 26 6.94 -0.25 32.09
N GLY A 27 6.38 -0.21 30.89
CA GLY A 27 5.44 0.83 30.45
C GLY A 27 4.09 0.18 30.21
N SER A 28 3.25 0.16 31.24
CA SER A 28 1.86 -0.30 31.16
C SER A 28 1.07 0.56 30.17
N GLY A 29 0.60 -0.08 29.11
CA GLY A 29 -0.36 0.46 28.16
C GLY A 29 -1.20 -0.68 27.60
N SER A 30 -2.16 -1.14 28.41
CA SER A 30 -3.17 -2.11 28.02
C SER A 30 -3.93 -1.60 26.79
N GLY A 31 -3.86 -2.33 25.69
CA GLY A 31 -4.56 -1.97 24.45
C GLY A 31 -4.59 -3.12 23.45
N GLY A 32 -5.15 -4.25 23.89
CA GLY A 32 -5.65 -5.37 23.10
C GLY A 32 -5.07 -5.55 21.70
N LEU A 33 -4.15 -6.50 21.57
CA LEU A 33 -4.25 -7.54 20.55
C LEU A 33 -4.96 -7.07 19.26
N ASP A 34 -4.17 -6.46 18.39
CA ASP A 34 -4.48 -6.20 17.00
C ASP A 34 -4.59 -7.55 16.25
N ARG A 35 -5.61 -8.34 16.58
CA ARG A 35 -6.06 -9.51 15.80
C ARG A 35 -6.44 -9.12 14.36
N PHE A 36 -6.43 -7.82 14.02
CA PHE A 36 -6.66 -7.23 12.69
C PHE A 36 -5.54 -6.28 12.19
N GLY A 37 -4.30 -6.41 12.70
CA GLY A 37 -3.16 -5.47 12.55
C GLY A 37 -2.60 -5.13 11.15
N LEU A 38 -3.41 -5.08 10.09
CA LEU A 38 -3.03 -4.61 8.75
C LEU A 38 -3.82 -3.38 8.30
N GLU A 39 -4.76 -2.91 9.11
CA GLU A 39 -5.52 -1.69 8.86
C GLU A 39 -4.91 -0.50 9.60
N ARG A 40 -4.72 0.61 8.88
CA ARG A 40 -4.19 1.87 9.40
C ARG A 40 -5.08 3.00 8.92
N THR A 41 -5.28 3.99 9.78
CA THR A 41 -5.94 5.25 9.42
C THR A 41 -4.91 6.22 8.83
N GLU A 42 -5.23 6.88 7.72
CA GLU A 42 -4.45 7.96 7.12
C GLU A 42 -5.35 9.11 6.64
N GLU A 43 -4.86 10.35 6.70
CA GLU A 43 -5.55 11.50 6.10
C GLU A 43 -5.26 11.61 4.59
N TYR A 44 -6.28 11.89 3.79
CA TYR A 44 -6.15 12.18 2.36
C TYR A 44 -7.25 13.15 1.89
N GLN A 45 -6.87 14.23 1.19
CA GLN A 45 -7.78 15.28 0.72
C GLN A 45 -8.65 15.93 1.82
N GLY A 46 -8.16 15.97 3.06
CA GLY A 46 -8.90 16.53 4.21
C GLY A 46 -9.93 15.57 4.81
N GLU A 47 -9.94 14.30 4.38
CA GLU A 47 -10.80 13.25 4.92
C GLU A 47 -9.96 12.15 5.58
N GLU A 48 -10.56 11.44 6.53
CA GLU A 48 -9.95 10.27 7.16
C GLU A 48 -10.22 9.00 6.33
N TRP A 49 -9.16 8.24 6.04
CA TRP A 49 -9.22 7.02 5.24
C TRP A 49 -8.68 5.82 6.02
N LYS A 50 -9.40 4.70 5.95
CA LYS A 50 -8.87 3.39 6.36
C LYS A 50 -8.11 2.76 5.21
N VAL A 51 -6.94 2.22 5.51
CA VAL A 51 -6.02 1.64 4.56
C VAL A 51 -5.63 0.25 5.02
N ARG A 52 -5.89 -0.76 4.19
CA ARG A 52 -5.54 -2.15 4.49
C ARG A 52 -4.65 -2.74 3.41
N HIS A 53 -3.64 -3.49 3.85
CA HIS A 53 -2.78 -4.23 2.92
C HIS A 53 -3.46 -5.51 2.44
N VAL A 54 -3.46 -5.71 1.12
CA VAL A 54 -3.98 -6.91 0.46
C VAL A 54 -2.79 -7.74 -0.01
N ALA A 55 -2.67 -8.95 0.53
CA ALA A 55 -1.68 -9.90 0.08
C ALA A 55 -2.00 -10.35 -1.36
N GLY A 56 -0.95 -10.55 -2.17
CA GLY A 56 -1.11 -10.96 -3.57
C GLY A 56 -1.94 -12.24 -3.71
N ALA A 57 -1.69 -13.23 -2.86
CA ALA A 57 -2.45 -14.49 -2.82
C ALA A 57 -3.96 -14.29 -2.65
N SER A 58 -4.40 -13.25 -1.95
CA SER A 58 -5.83 -12.95 -1.74
C SER A 58 -6.51 -12.28 -2.94
N ALA A 59 -5.73 -11.85 -3.94
CA ALA A 59 -6.18 -11.13 -5.13
C ALA A 59 -5.91 -11.91 -6.43
N VAL A 60 -5.66 -13.22 -6.35
CA VAL A 60 -5.54 -14.07 -7.53
C VAL A 60 -6.90 -14.13 -8.24
N GLY A 61 -6.88 -14.00 -9.57
CA GLY A 61 -8.07 -13.97 -10.42
C GLY A 61 -8.77 -12.61 -10.49
N LYS A 62 -8.35 -11.61 -9.70
CA LYS A 62 -8.98 -10.28 -9.67
C LYS A 62 -8.03 -9.22 -10.20
N ARG A 63 -8.56 -8.32 -11.04
CA ARG A 63 -7.82 -7.17 -11.59
C ARG A 63 -8.54 -5.90 -11.14
N TYR A 64 -7.78 -4.89 -10.76
CA TYR A 64 -8.32 -3.63 -10.24
C TYR A 64 -7.69 -2.43 -10.92
N ARG A 65 -8.36 -1.27 -10.90
CA ARG A 65 -7.81 -0.02 -11.45
C ARG A 65 -7.31 0.89 -10.33
N CYS A 66 -6.07 1.37 -10.44
CA CYS A 66 -5.46 2.24 -9.45
C CYS A 66 -5.78 3.73 -9.70
N PRO A 67 -6.45 4.45 -8.77
CA PRO A 67 -6.79 5.87 -8.97
C PRO A 67 -5.58 6.81 -9.10
N GLY A 68 -4.46 6.49 -8.44
CA GLY A 68 -3.28 7.38 -8.44
C GLY A 68 -2.47 7.38 -9.75
N CYS A 69 -2.59 6.35 -10.59
CA CYS A 69 -1.87 6.26 -11.86
C CYS A 69 -2.75 5.86 -13.06
N ASP A 70 -4.02 5.54 -12.82
CA ASP A 70 -4.93 4.95 -13.78
C ASP A 70 -4.31 3.75 -14.53
N GLN A 71 -3.64 2.85 -13.79
CA GLN A 71 -3.12 1.60 -14.35
C GLN A 71 -3.79 0.41 -13.67
N GLU A 72 -3.85 -0.71 -14.39
CA GLU A 72 -4.35 -1.97 -13.84
C GLU A 72 -3.36 -2.52 -12.80
N ILE A 73 -3.90 -2.97 -11.68
CA ILE A 73 -3.24 -3.81 -10.68
C ILE A 73 -3.48 -5.25 -11.12
N PRO A 74 -2.44 -5.97 -11.58
CA PRO A 74 -2.61 -7.33 -12.07
C PRO A 74 -3.02 -8.30 -10.96
N SER A 75 -3.71 -9.36 -11.34
CA SER A 75 -4.04 -10.49 -10.45
C SER A 75 -2.81 -11.00 -9.71
N GLY A 76 -2.97 -11.30 -8.43
CA GLY A 76 -1.88 -11.81 -7.60
C GLY A 76 -0.90 -10.73 -7.11
N THR A 77 -1.08 -9.47 -7.48
CA THR A 77 -0.17 -8.38 -7.09
C THR A 77 -0.52 -7.86 -5.70
N PRO A 78 0.44 -7.81 -4.74
CA PRO A 78 0.23 -7.17 -3.45
C PRO A 78 -0.07 -5.67 -3.62
N HIS A 79 -1.13 -5.19 -2.97
CA HIS A 79 -1.59 -3.81 -3.12
C HIS A 79 -2.31 -3.35 -1.85
N LEU A 80 -2.81 -2.11 -1.86
CA LEU A 80 -3.57 -1.54 -0.76
C LEU A 80 -5.02 -1.36 -1.18
N VAL A 81 -5.95 -1.54 -0.25
CA VAL A 81 -7.32 -1.08 -0.41
C VAL A 81 -7.57 0.05 0.59
N ALA A 82 -8.13 1.15 0.10
CA ALA A 82 -8.39 2.35 0.89
C ALA A 82 -9.85 2.78 0.70
N TRP A 83 -10.51 3.15 1.80
CA TRP A 83 -11.88 3.67 1.80
C TRP A 83 -12.02 4.78 2.85
N PRO A 84 -12.92 5.76 2.65
CA PRO A 84 -13.19 6.79 3.65
C PRO A 84 -13.74 6.16 4.93
N GLU A 85 -13.35 6.66 6.11
CA GLU A 85 -13.80 6.12 7.40
C GLU A 85 -15.33 6.17 7.54
N TYR A 86 -15.92 7.28 7.10
CA TYR A 86 -17.36 7.49 7.10
C TYR A 86 -18.04 7.05 5.79
N GLY A 87 -17.28 6.37 4.91
CA GLY A 87 -17.74 5.86 3.63
C GLY A 87 -18.23 4.41 3.71
N GLY A 88 -18.99 3.99 2.69
CA GLY A 88 -19.44 2.61 2.59
C GLY A 88 -18.31 1.66 2.18
N VAL A 89 -18.47 0.37 2.46
CA VAL A 89 -17.54 -0.67 1.94
C VAL A 89 -17.50 -0.72 0.41
N ASP A 90 -18.50 -0.20 -0.28
CA ASP A 90 -18.50 -0.09 -1.74
C ASP A 90 -17.54 0.99 -2.25
N ASP A 91 -17.12 1.93 -1.40
CA ASP A 91 -16.16 2.99 -1.74
C ASP A 91 -14.68 2.52 -1.68
N ARG A 92 -14.46 1.20 -1.54
CA ARG A 92 -13.13 0.58 -1.50
C ARG A 92 -12.40 0.75 -2.83
N ARG A 93 -11.36 1.59 -2.81
CA ARG A 93 -10.47 1.83 -3.94
C ARG A 93 -9.19 1.05 -3.77
N HIS A 94 -8.72 0.44 -4.86
CA HIS A 94 -7.52 -0.38 -4.85
C HIS A 94 -6.34 0.43 -5.40
N TRP A 95 -5.25 0.49 -4.66
CA TRP A 95 -4.07 1.29 -4.97
C TRP A 95 -2.83 0.44 -5.01
N HIS A 96 -1.93 0.72 -5.96
CA HIS A 96 -0.56 0.29 -5.81
C HIS A 96 0.03 0.89 -4.53
N LYS A 97 0.83 0.13 -3.79
CA LYS A 97 1.52 0.61 -2.57
C LYS A 97 2.29 1.91 -2.82
N ALA A 98 3.05 1.97 -3.91
CA ALA A 98 3.81 3.17 -4.27
C ALA A 98 2.93 4.36 -4.69
N CYS A 99 1.71 4.11 -5.17
CA CYS A 99 0.79 5.19 -5.53
C CYS A 99 0.14 5.80 -4.29
N TRP A 100 -0.27 4.97 -3.34
CA TRP A 100 -0.81 5.45 -2.06
C TRP A 100 0.23 6.24 -1.25
N ASN A 101 1.47 5.74 -1.16
CA ASN A 101 2.56 6.48 -0.50
C ASN A 101 2.87 7.85 -1.15
N ALA A 102 2.39 8.07 -2.37
CA ALA A 102 2.56 9.32 -3.09
C ALA A 102 1.20 9.98 -3.41
N LYS A 103 0.13 9.64 -2.66
CA LYS A 103 -1.26 10.01 -2.93
C LYS A 103 -1.48 11.51 -3.14
N ASP A 104 -0.74 12.35 -2.42
CA ASP A 104 -0.88 13.81 -2.49
C ASP A 104 -0.31 14.39 -3.79
N ARG A 105 0.66 13.71 -4.42
CA ARG A 105 1.28 14.14 -5.68
C ARG A 105 0.94 13.27 -6.89
N ARG A 106 0.33 12.10 -6.67
CA ARG A 106 -0.09 11.16 -7.70
C ARG A 106 -1.61 11.14 -7.76
N THR A 107 -2.15 11.89 -8.70
CA THR A 107 -3.51 11.74 -9.18
C THR A 107 -3.48 11.17 -10.60
N SER A 108 -4.52 10.42 -10.98
CA SER A 108 -4.75 10.05 -12.38
C SER A 108 -4.59 11.30 -13.22
N ARG A 109 -3.61 11.32 -14.13
CA ARG A 109 -3.53 12.42 -15.09
C ARG A 109 -4.80 12.36 -15.91
N VAL A 110 -5.66 13.37 -15.78
CA VAL A 110 -6.80 13.56 -16.67
C VAL A 110 -6.24 13.47 -18.07
N GLN A 111 -6.55 12.38 -18.78
CA GLN A 111 -6.26 12.25 -20.20
C GLN A 111 -7.20 13.24 -20.89
N ARG A 112 -6.84 14.52 -20.92
CA ARG A 112 -7.45 15.44 -21.89
C ARG A 112 -7.22 14.77 -23.23
N SER A 113 -8.31 14.44 -23.92
CA SER A 113 -8.26 13.89 -25.26
C SER A 113 -7.34 14.80 -26.08
N ARG A 114 -6.15 14.30 -26.42
CA ARG A 114 -5.21 15.03 -27.29
C ARG A 114 -5.80 15.25 -28.69
N ASN A 115 -6.97 14.67 -28.97
CA ASN A 115 -7.65 14.61 -30.26
C ASN A 115 -9.07 15.22 -30.23
N ALA A 116 -9.40 16.09 -29.27
CA ALA A 116 -10.65 16.84 -29.36
C ALA A 116 -10.66 17.68 -30.66
N PRO A 117 -11.65 17.51 -31.55
CA PRO A 117 -11.75 18.31 -32.76
C PRO A 117 -11.77 19.80 -32.38
N LYS A 118 -10.81 20.57 -32.89
CA LYS A 118 -10.90 22.02 -32.87
C LYS A 118 -11.88 22.40 -33.98
N TYR A 119 -13.11 22.71 -33.61
CA TYR A 119 -13.99 23.54 -34.44
C TYR A 119 -14.17 24.89 -33.75
#